data_AF-A0A3S9PT10-F1
#
_entry.id   AF-A0A3S9PT10-F1
#
_cell.length_a   1.000
_cell.length_b   1.000
_cell.length_c   1.000
_cell.angle_alpha   90.00
_cell.angle_beta   90.00
_cell.angle_gamma   90.00
#
_symmetry.space_group_name_H-M   'P 1'
#
loop_
_entity.id
_entity.type
_entity.pdbx_description
1 polymer ?
#
loop_
_entity_poly.entity_id
_entity_poly.type
_entity_poly.pdbx_seq_one_letter_code
_entity_poly.pdbx_strand_id
1 'polypeptide(L)' 'MLMLLMSSPAFALTRDDGDDPGPGLSVINTLGLYVAAPIVLFLVIAGLTMVLARNSDNSATHAVNTHHSR' A
#
# COMPACT_ATOMS: atom_id res chain seq x y z
N MET A 1 -19.03 23.85 42.59
CA MET A 1 -20.04 22.88 42.12
C MET A 1 -21.34 23.63 41.80
N LEU A 2 -21.42 24.13 40.58
CA LEU A 2 -22.56 24.76 39.87
C LEU A 2 -22.24 24.75 38.36
N MET A 3 -20.95 24.67 38.01
CA MET A 3 -20.43 24.35 36.68
C MET A 3 -20.81 22.95 36.16
N LEU A 4 -21.37 22.06 36.99
CA LEU A 4 -21.89 20.76 36.55
C LEU A 4 -23.32 20.85 35.98
N LEU A 5 -24.11 21.86 36.33
CA LEU A 5 -25.49 22.04 35.84
C LEU A 5 -25.56 22.77 34.48
N MET A 6 -24.46 23.40 34.05
CA MET A 6 -24.24 23.91 32.69
C MET A 6 -23.49 22.91 31.79
N SER A 7 -23.26 21.69 32.28
CA SER A 7 -23.00 20.56 31.39
C SER A 7 -24.34 20.21 30.75
N SER A 8 -24.53 20.75 29.55
CA SER A 8 -25.71 20.71 28.70
C SER A 8 -26.54 19.42 28.76
N PRO A 9 -27.86 19.52 28.49
CA PRO A 9 -28.79 18.40 28.41
C PRO A 9 -28.23 17.22 27.60
N ALA A 10 -28.40 16.01 28.13
CA ALA A 10 -28.21 14.77 27.38
C ALA A 10 -29.29 14.71 26.29
N PHE A 11 -28.94 15.20 25.09
CA PHE A 11 -29.71 15.03 23.86
C PHE A 11 -29.69 13.54 23.45
N ALA A 12 -30.48 12.74 24.15
CA ALA A 12 -30.73 11.35 23.80
C ALA A 12 -31.79 11.25 22.69
N LEU A 13 -31.54 11.87 21.53
CA LEU A 13 -32.30 11.57 20.30
C LEU A 13 -31.62 11.97 18.98
N THR A 14 -30.28 11.96 18.89
CA THR A 14 -29.68 11.66 17.58
C THR A 14 -29.66 10.15 17.48
N ARG A 15 -30.49 9.57 16.60
CA ARG A 15 -30.24 8.20 16.18
C ARG A 15 -28.87 8.27 15.52
N ASP A 16 -27.91 7.65 16.17
CA ASP A 16 -26.53 7.59 15.74
C ASP A 16 -26.52 6.68 14.51
N ASP A 17 -26.52 7.29 13.32
CA ASP A 17 -26.31 6.58 12.06
C ASP A 17 -24.89 5.98 11.97
N GLY A 18 -24.14 5.93 13.07
CA GLY A 18 -22.88 5.18 13.21
C GLY A 18 -23.04 3.66 13.31
N ASP A 19 -24.26 3.14 13.47
CA ASP A 19 -24.56 1.69 13.39
C ASP A 19 -24.72 1.19 11.95
N ASP A 20 -24.83 2.08 10.96
CA ASP A 20 -24.84 1.69 9.55
C ASP A 20 -23.41 1.81 8.98
N PRO A 21 -22.70 0.68 8.76
CA PRO A 21 -21.34 0.71 8.23
C PRO A 21 -21.26 1.22 6.77
N GLY A 22 -22.38 1.67 6.19
CA GLY A 22 -22.51 1.99 4.79
C GLY A 22 -22.45 0.73 3.93
N PRO A 23 -22.65 0.85 2.61
CA PRO A 23 -22.51 -0.28 1.72
C PRO A 23 -21.06 -0.82 1.77
N GLY A 24 -20.90 -1.97 2.42
CA GLY A 24 -19.60 -2.64 2.54
C GLY A 24 -19.00 -2.94 1.18
N LEU A 25 -17.68 -2.78 1.07
CA LEU A 25 -16.93 -3.13 -0.13
C LEU A 25 -17.15 -4.61 -0.47
N SER A 26 -17.56 -4.88 -1.71
CA SER A 26 -17.60 -6.24 -2.23
C SER A 26 -16.22 -6.90 -2.06
N VAL A 27 -16.22 -8.19 -1.70
CA VAL A 27 -15.00 -9.00 -1.55
C VAL A 27 -14.09 -8.88 -2.78
N ILE A 28 -14.68 -8.81 -3.97
CA ILE A 28 -13.92 -8.65 -5.22
C ILE A 28 -13.16 -7.33 -5.25
N ASN A 29 -13.75 -6.26 -4.72
CA ASN A 29 -13.18 -4.92 -4.72
C ASN A 29 -12.09 -4.79 -3.66
N THR A 30 -12.32 -5.39 -2.48
CA THR A 30 -11.31 -5.47 -1.42
C THR A 30 -10.09 -6.27 -1.90
N LEU A 31 -10.29 -7.45 -2.48
CA LEU A 31 -9.17 -8.24 -3.02
C LEU A 31 -8.51 -7.53 -4.21
N GLY A 32 -9.29 -6.95 -5.12
CA GLY A 32 -8.77 -6.18 -6.24
C GLY A 32 -7.87 -5.03 -5.78
N LEU A 33 -8.35 -4.19 -4.86
CA LEU A 33 -7.58 -3.04 -4.37
C LEU A 33 -6.38 -3.46 -3.52
N TYR A 34 -6.57 -4.33 -2.53
CA TYR A 34 -5.53 -4.63 -1.54
C TYR A 34 -4.57 -5.75 -1.96
N VAL A 35 -4.85 -6.48 -3.04
CA VAL A 35 -3.94 -7.51 -3.57
C VAL A 35 -3.40 -7.12 -4.95
N ALA A 36 -4.24 -6.65 -5.87
CA ALA A 36 -3.75 -6.30 -7.19
C ALA A 36 -2.88 -5.04 -7.17
N ALA A 37 -3.25 -4.00 -6.41
CA ALA A 37 -2.44 -2.78 -6.33
C ALA A 37 -1.00 -3.03 -5.83
N PRO A 38 -0.74 -3.77 -4.72
CA PRO A 38 0.63 -4.06 -4.32
C PRO A 38 1.39 -4.94 -5.32
N ILE A 39 0.73 -5.88 -6.01
CA ILE A 39 1.37 -6.67 -7.08
C ILE A 39 1.80 -5.78 -8.23
N VAL A 40 0.91 -4.90 -8.71
CA VAL A 40 1.21 -3.97 -9.81
C VAL A 40 2.36 -3.06 -9.41
N LEU A 41 2.33 -2.50 -8.21
CA LEU A 41 3.41 -1.64 -7.71
C LEU A 41 4.75 -2.38 -7.66
N PHE A 42 4.75 -3.63 -7.18
CA PHE A 42 5.95 -4.47 -7.16
C PHE A 42 6.49 -4.71 -8.57
N LEU A 43 5.63 -5.09 -9.52
CA LEU A 43 6.03 -5.35 -10.90
C LEU A 43 6.58 -4.10 -11.59
N VAL A 44 6.00 -2.92 -11.33
CA VAL A 44 6.53 -1.66 -11.83
C VAL A 44 7.94 -1.42 -11.30
N ILE A 45 8.15 -1.56 -9.99
CA ILE A 45 9.48 -1.37 -9.39
C ILE A 45 10.47 -2.40 -9.94
N ALA A 46 10.12 -3.68 -9.95
CA ALA A 46 10.98 -4.75 -10.45
C ALA A 46 11.31 -4.57 -11.94
N GLY A 47 10.35 -4.14 -12.75
CA GLY A 47 10.58 -3.83 -14.16
C GLY A 47 11.54 -2.66 -14.33
N LEU A 48 11.33 -1.58 -13.56
CA LEU A 48 12.22 -0.41 -13.58
C LEU A 48 13.64 -0.77 -13.12
N THR A 49 13.81 -1.57 -12.06
CA THR A 49 15.12 -2.00 -11.59
C THR A 49 15.82 -2.90 -12.60
N MET A 50 15.10 -3.79 -13.28
CA MET A 50 15.69 -4.65 -14.30
C MET A 50 16.14 -3.88 -15.54
N VAL A 51 15.37 -2.87 -15.95
CA VAL A 51 15.77 -1.95 -17.02
C VAL A 51 17.03 -1.17 -16.63
N LEU A 52 17.08 -0.61 -15.42
CA LEU A 52 18.25 0.11 -14.93
C LEU A 52 19.48 -0.78 -14.72
N ALA A 53 19.30 -2.01 -14.25
CA ALA A 53 20.38 -2.96 -13.99
C ALA A 53 21.09 -3.39 -15.28
N ARG A 54 20.36 -3.55 -16.40
CA ARG A 54 20.94 -3.84 -17.72
C ARG A 54 21.99 -2.80 -18.13
N ASN A 55 21.84 -1.54 -17.73
CA ASN A 55 22.80 -0.48 -18.04
C ASN A 55 24.05 -0.50 -17.15
N SER A 56 24.08 -1.33 -16.11
CA SER A 56 25.17 -1.43 -15.12
C SER A 56 26.11 -2.63 -15.37
N ASP A 57 25.95 -3.35 -16.48
CA ASP A 57 26.80 -4.51 -16.83
C ASP A 57 28.24 -4.05 -17.11
N ASN A 58 29.11 -4.13 -16.10
CA ASN A 58 30.51 -3.78 -16.19
C ASN A 58 31.27 -4.76 -17.11
N SER A 59 31.63 -4.31 -18.32
CA SER A 59 32.39 -5.14 -19.28
C SER A 59 33.76 -5.60 -18.76
N ALA A 60 34.32 -4.93 -17.75
CA ALA A 60 35.55 -5.34 -17.06
C ALA A 60 35.39 -6.67 -16.30
N THR A 61 34.20 -6.98 -15.79
CA THR A 61 33.89 -8.25 -15.10
C THR A 61 33.90 -9.44 -16.06
N HIS A 62 33.58 -9.22 -17.34
CA HIS A 62 33.61 -10.24 -18.40
C HIS A 62 35.01 -10.48 -19.00
N ALA A 63 35.96 -9.58 -18.78
CA ALA A 63 37.35 -9.76 -19.23
C ALA A 63 38.14 -10.62 -18.22
N VAL A 64 37.91 -10.47 -16.92
CA VAL A 64 38.71 -11.11 -15.86
C VAL A 64 38.49 -12.64 -15.78
N ASN A 65 37.27 -13.09 -16.00
CA ASN A 65 36.85 -14.49 -15.99
C ASN A 65 37.28 -15.26 -17.26
N THR A 66 37.48 -14.57 -18.39
CA THR A 66 38.06 -15.20 -19.60
C THR A 66 39.57 -15.43 -19.49
N HIS A 67 40.26 -14.71 -18.60
CA HIS A 67 41.71 -14.85 -18.43
C HIS A 67 42.12 -16.04 -17.55
N HIS A 68 41.22 -16.56 -16.71
CA HIS A 68 41.48 -17.69 -15.81
C HIS A 68 41.18 -19.07 -16.43
N SER A 69 40.58 -19.14 -17.62
CA SER A 69 40.18 -20.40 -18.28
C SER A 69 41.24 -20.97 -19.25
N ARG A 70 42.53 -20.65 -19.05
CA ARG A 70 43.64 -21.19 -19.88
C ARG A 70 44.65 -21.93 -19.02
#